data_AF-A0A8T2AG57-F1
#
_entry.id   AF-A0A8T2AG57-F1
#
_cell.length_a   1.000
_cell.length_b   1.000
_cell.length_c   1.000
_cell.angle_alpha   90.00
_cell.angle_beta   90.00
_cell.angle_gamma   90.00
#
_symmetry.space_group_name_H-M   'P 1'
#
loop_
_entity.id
_entity.type
_entity.pdbx_description
1 polymer ?
#
loop_
_entity_poly.entity_id
_entity_poly.type
_entity_poly.pdbx_seq_one_letter_code
_entity_poly.pdbx_strand_id
1 'polypeptide(L)'
;MASLTLRCDSTHLFPSRDVVKRTKPFRTSLVCTRIISKRLNVRMRVISEEGDVFSSSNGSTMGIELQPDLVSFGTLAAEMIPTTMDSPDVEDEEFDLDRPTDGFASIPQAIDDIRQGKMVVVVDDEDRENEGDLIMAASLVTPEAMAFVVKHGTGIVCVSMKGEDLERLELPLMVTRKDNEEKLHTAFTVSVDAKKGTSTGVSARDRAQTILTLASKDSKPQDFNRPGHIFPLRYREGGVLKRAGHTEASVDLTVLAGLEPVSVLCEIVDDDGSMARLPRLRQFAKENNLKIISIADLIRYRRKRERLVEFTAVAPIPTMWGPFKAHCFKSLLDGVEHIAMVKVRINPIETMQDFRFL
;
A
#
# COMPACT_ATOMS: atom_id res chain seq x y z
N MET A 1 -30.50 19.33 5.89
CA MET A 1 -30.07 20.70 6.27
C MET A 1 -28.82 20.56 7.13
N ALA A 2 -27.68 21.18 6.89
CA ALA A 2 -27.30 22.26 5.98
C ALA A 2 -25.88 21.99 5.43
N SER A 3 -25.67 22.32 4.15
CA SER A 3 -24.37 22.40 3.47
C SER A 3 -23.89 23.83 3.59
N LEU A 4 -22.64 24.05 4.03
CA LEU A 4 -22.00 25.36 4.02
C LEU A 4 -21.16 25.45 2.75
N THR A 5 -21.69 26.15 1.73
CA THR A 5 -21.00 26.50 0.50
C THR A 5 -20.50 27.93 0.64
N LEU A 6 -19.18 28.16 0.61
CA LEU A 6 -18.62 29.51 0.52
C LEU A 6 -18.53 29.92 -0.95
N ARG A 7 -19.44 30.80 -1.39
CA ARG A 7 -19.29 31.60 -2.60
C ARG A 7 -18.53 32.88 -2.26
N CYS A 8 -17.58 33.24 -3.10
CA CYS A 8 -16.89 34.53 -3.06
C CYS A 8 -17.53 35.42 -4.13
N ASP A 9 -18.28 36.44 -3.71
CA ASP A 9 -18.72 37.53 -4.59
C ASP A 9 -18.04 38.83 -4.15
N SER A 10 -17.38 39.46 -5.11
CA SER A 10 -16.74 40.77 -4.99
C SER A 10 -17.73 41.87 -5.40
N THR A 11 -17.97 42.87 -4.55
CA THR A 11 -18.12 44.29 -4.95
C THR A 11 -18.32 45.23 -3.75
N HIS A 12 -17.51 46.30 -3.73
CA HIS A 12 -17.60 47.63 -3.10
C HIS A 12 -18.64 47.95 -2.00
N LEU A 13 -18.17 48.54 -0.88
CA LEU A 13 -18.38 49.94 -0.45
C LEU A 13 -17.82 50.20 0.96
N PHE A 14 -16.95 51.20 1.12
CA PHE A 14 -16.68 51.92 2.40
C PHE A 14 -17.93 52.76 2.77
N PRO A 15 -18.18 53.21 4.05
CA PRO A 15 -17.18 53.70 5.02
C PRO A 15 -17.46 53.47 6.55
N SER A 16 -16.49 53.91 7.37
CA SER A 16 -16.61 54.52 8.73
C SER A 16 -16.18 53.72 9.98
N ARG A 17 -15.08 54.23 10.58
CA ARG A 17 -14.71 54.42 12.01
C ARG A 17 -14.96 53.37 13.10
N ASP A 18 -13.84 53.08 13.78
CA ASP A 18 -13.64 52.77 15.20
C ASP A 18 -14.30 51.51 15.78
N VAL A 19 -13.47 50.52 16.15
CA VAL A 19 -13.26 50.06 17.54
C VAL A 19 -12.08 49.08 17.57
N VAL A 20 -11.05 49.45 18.33
CA VAL A 20 -9.94 48.58 18.75
C VAL A 20 -10.48 47.53 19.72
N LYS A 21 -10.38 46.23 19.40
CA LYS A 21 -10.24 45.16 20.39
C LYS A 21 -9.26 44.08 19.92
N ARG A 22 -8.15 43.98 20.65
CA ARG A 22 -7.18 42.87 20.62
C ARG A 22 -7.90 41.57 20.98
N THR A 23 -7.84 40.57 20.10
CA THR A 23 -8.08 39.16 20.45
C THR A 23 -6.99 38.28 19.83
N LYS A 24 -6.52 37.35 20.66
CA LYS A 24 -5.35 36.48 20.52
C LYS A 24 -5.36 35.63 19.23
N PRO A 25 -4.19 35.28 18.64
CA PRO A 25 -4.14 34.42 17.48
C PRO A 25 -4.50 32.97 17.85
N PHE A 26 -5.40 32.37 17.08
CA PHE A 26 -5.68 30.94 17.05
C PHE A 26 -4.40 30.18 16.69
N ARG A 27 -4.02 29.21 17.53
CA ARG A 27 -2.99 28.22 17.21
C ARG A 27 -3.59 27.18 16.27
N THR A 28 -3.24 27.23 14.99
CA THR A 28 -3.37 26.07 14.10
C THR A 28 -2.14 25.20 14.31
N SER A 29 -2.30 23.99 14.85
CA SER A 29 -1.20 23.04 14.99
C SER A 29 -0.85 22.48 13.61
N LEU A 30 0.32 22.86 13.10
CA LEU A 30 0.93 22.26 11.92
C LEU A 30 1.42 20.85 12.30
N VAL A 31 0.67 19.81 11.93
CA VAL A 31 1.16 18.44 12.05
C VAL A 31 2.10 18.20 10.87
N CYS A 32 3.37 18.47 11.09
CA CYS A 32 4.44 18.10 10.16
C CYS A 32 4.76 16.64 10.41
N THR A 33 4.19 15.73 9.61
CA THR A 33 4.58 14.32 9.64
C THR A 33 5.99 14.21 9.08
N ARG A 34 6.97 13.95 9.94
CA ARG A 34 8.32 13.53 9.55
C ARG A 34 8.19 12.30 8.66
N ILE A 35 8.59 12.42 7.39
CA ILE A 35 9.07 11.26 6.64
C ILE A 35 10.38 10.85 7.33
N ILE A 36 10.31 9.74 8.07
CA ILE A 36 11.46 9.11 8.69
C ILE A 36 12.36 8.61 7.56
N SER A 37 13.43 9.34 7.25
CA SER A 37 14.61 8.75 6.64
C SER A 37 15.21 7.80 7.69
N LYS A 38 14.93 6.49 7.56
CA LYS A 38 15.62 5.47 8.35
C LYS A 38 17.09 5.49 7.91
N ARG A 39 17.94 5.72 8.90
CA ARG A 39 19.41 5.63 8.88
C ARG A 39 19.90 4.53 7.93
N LEU A 40 20.65 4.91 6.90
CA LEU A 40 21.64 4.02 6.31
C LEU A 40 22.67 3.68 7.39
N ASN A 41 22.81 2.40 7.71
CA ASN A 41 23.95 1.87 8.43
C ASN A 41 25.15 1.82 7.46
N VAL A 42 25.88 2.91 7.34
CA VAL A 42 27.21 2.86 6.70
C VAL A 42 28.18 2.31 7.73
N ARG A 43 28.54 1.03 7.60
CA ARG A 43 29.75 0.48 8.25
C ARG A 43 30.96 1.13 7.59
N MET A 44 31.57 2.08 8.28
CA MET A 44 32.87 2.63 7.90
C MET A 44 33.93 1.55 8.17
N ARG A 45 34.51 0.98 7.12
CA ARG A 45 35.71 0.11 7.20
C ARG A 45 36.92 1.01 6.98
N VAL A 46 37.67 1.30 8.04
CA VAL A 46 38.99 1.91 7.90
C VAL A 46 39.94 0.81 7.46
N ILE A 47 40.51 0.94 6.26
CA ILE A 47 41.63 0.12 5.80
C ILE A 47 42.84 1.05 5.87
N SER A 48 43.77 0.79 6.78
CA SER A 48 45.15 1.28 6.64
C SER A 48 46.02 0.09 6.26
N GLU A 49 46.60 0.12 5.07
CA GLU A 49 47.73 -0.73 4.72
C GLU A 49 49.00 -0.10 5.30
N GLU A 50 49.64 -0.80 6.23
CA GLU A 50 51.05 -1.20 6.15
C GLU A 50 51.48 -1.98 7.42
N GLY A 51 51.93 -3.22 7.21
CA GLY A 51 53.15 -3.78 7.82
C GLY A 51 53.19 -4.26 9.28
N ASP A 52 53.01 -5.57 9.45
CA ASP A 52 53.76 -6.51 10.32
C ASP A 52 53.67 -6.55 11.88
N VAL A 53 53.01 -7.65 12.32
CA VAL A 53 53.32 -8.71 13.32
C VAL A 53 53.78 -8.43 14.78
N PHE A 54 53.02 -9.08 15.69
CA PHE A 54 53.37 -9.78 16.96
C PHE A 54 52.78 -9.27 18.31
N SER A 55 51.90 -10.13 18.86
CA SER A 55 51.70 -10.61 20.24
C SER A 55 51.45 -9.69 21.46
N SER A 56 50.26 -9.92 22.04
CA SER A 56 49.94 -10.27 23.45
C SER A 56 50.08 -9.28 24.62
N SER A 57 48.93 -9.14 25.30
CA SER A 57 48.68 -9.18 26.76
C SER A 57 48.70 -7.90 27.63
N ASN A 58 47.59 -7.77 28.37
CA ASN A 58 47.37 -7.25 29.73
C ASN A 58 47.75 -5.82 30.16
N GLY A 59 46.74 -5.10 30.69
CA GLY A 59 46.77 -4.63 32.08
C GLY A 59 47.06 -3.15 32.39
N SER A 60 46.17 -2.59 33.23
CA SER A 60 46.39 -1.56 34.28
C SER A 60 46.58 -0.05 33.97
N THR A 61 45.56 0.70 34.40
CA THR A 61 45.52 1.81 35.41
C THR A 61 46.37 3.10 35.35
N MET A 62 45.68 4.21 35.72
CA MET A 62 46.11 5.55 36.21
C MET A 62 46.60 6.57 35.15
N GLY A 63 46.32 7.87 35.20
CA GLY A 63 45.55 8.75 36.09
C GLY A 63 45.98 10.22 35.87
N ILE A 64 45.01 11.15 35.87
CA ILE A 64 45.08 12.62 36.15
C ILE A 64 45.78 13.54 35.11
N GLU A 65 45.06 14.54 34.55
CA GLU A 65 45.21 15.99 34.87
C GLU A 65 44.14 16.85 34.16
N LEU A 66 43.75 17.98 34.78
CA LEU A 66 42.63 18.87 34.40
C LEU A 66 43.14 20.26 33.95
N GLN A 67 42.54 20.75 32.83
CA GLN A 67 42.21 22.16 32.47
C GLN A 67 43.35 23.08 31.93
N PRO A 68 43.06 24.18 31.20
CA PRO A 68 41.95 24.50 30.27
C PRO A 68 42.36 25.28 28.98
N ASP A 69 41.34 25.59 28.17
CA ASP A 69 41.15 26.77 27.28
C ASP A 69 41.59 26.82 25.79
N LEU A 70 40.57 27.19 24.99
CA LEU A 70 40.55 28.04 23.79
C LEU A 70 41.35 27.63 22.54
N VAL A 71 40.70 27.02 21.53
CA VAL A 71 40.94 27.36 20.10
C VAL A 71 39.70 27.09 19.19
N SER A 72 39.18 28.18 18.61
CA SER A 72 38.60 28.39 17.26
C SER A 72 37.70 27.33 16.59
N PHE A 73 36.44 27.71 16.32
CA PHE A 73 35.60 27.09 15.27
C PHE A 73 36.12 27.51 13.88
N GLY A 74 36.87 26.61 13.24
CA GLY A 74 37.29 26.75 11.84
C GLY A 74 36.21 26.27 10.88
N THR A 75 35.89 27.10 9.87
CA THR A 75 35.02 26.78 8.74
C THR A 75 35.68 25.68 7.88
N LEU A 76 35.07 24.50 7.81
CA LEU A 76 35.46 23.48 6.83
C LEU A 76 34.76 23.77 5.50
N ALA A 77 35.55 24.21 4.52
CA ALA A 77 35.15 24.24 3.12
C ALA A 77 34.99 22.79 2.62
N ALA A 78 33.87 22.52 1.96
CA ALA A 78 33.70 21.28 1.22
C ALA A 78 34.48 21.41 -0.11
N GLU A 79 35.59 20.69 -0.23
CA GLU A 79 36.23 20.47 -1.52
C GLU A 79 35.33 19.60 -2.40
N MET A 80 34.91 20.16 -3.53
CA MET A 80 34.24 19.43 -4.61
C MET A 80 35.33 18.81 -5.50
N ILE A 81 35.46 17.49 -5.46
CA ILE A 81 36.27 16.75 -6.44
C ILE A 81 35.48 16.74 -7.75
N PRO A 82 36.05 17.18 -8.89
CA PRO A 82 35.37 17.10 -10.18
C PRO A 82 35.37 15.64 -10.65
N THR A 83 34.19 15.07 -10.86
CA THR A 83 34.05 13.77 -11.50
C THR A 83 34.46 13.90 -12.97
N THR A 84 35.59 13.31 -13.33
CA THR A 84 36.03 13.18 -14.72
C THR A 84 35.04 12.30 -15.48
N MET A 85 34.54 12.84 -16.60
CA MET A 85 33.79 12.09 -17.60
C MET A 85 34.72 11.06 -18.24
N ASP A 86 34.49 9.78 -17.92
CA ASP A 86 34.56 8.61 -18.81
C ASP A 86 34.68 7.33 -17.96
N SER A 87 33.52 6.78 -17.56
CA SER A 87 33.38 5.41 -17.07
C SER A 87 32.08 4.84 -17.62
N PRO A 88 32.08 3.67 -18.29
CA PRO A 88 30.88 3.07 -18.84
C PRO A 88 30.05 2.35 -17.76
N ASP A 89 28.72 2.55 -17.82
CA ASP A 89 27.65 1.67 -17.34
C ASP A 89 27.59 1.28 -15.85
N VAL A 90 27.14 2.20 -14.97
CA VAL A 90 26.45 1.84 -13.70
C VAL A 90 25.39 2.91 -13.35
N GLU A 91 24.39 3.13 -14.20
CA GLU A 91 23.22 3.93 -13.86
C GLU A 91 21.95 3.16 -14.29
N ASP A 92 20.96 3.04 -13.39
CA ASP A 92 19.57 2.54 -13.57
C ASP A 92 19.14 1.12 -13.15
N GLU A 93 20.00 0.21 -12.66
CA GLU A 93 19.53 -1.12 -12.19
C GLU A 93 18.93 -1.13 -10.77
N GLU A 94 19.21 -0.12 -9.93
CA GLU A 94 18.88 -0.15 -8.49
C GLU A 94 17.44 0.31 -8.16
N PHE A 95 16.65 0.76 -9.14
CA PHE A 95 15.29 1.27 -8.94
C PHE A 95 14.24 0.72 -9.90
N ASP A 96 14.41 -0.50 -10.45
CA ASP A 96 13.30 -1.15 -11.14
C ASP A 96 12.21 -1.58 -10.15
N LEU A 97 11.24 -0.70 -9.94
CA LEU A 97 10.06 -0.95 -9.10
C LEU A 97 9.17 -2.10 -9.64
N ASP A 98 9.37 -2.54 -10.88
CA ASP A 98 8.66 -3.68 -11.46
C ASP A 98 9.41 -5.01 -11.28
N ARG A 99 10.66 -4.97 -10.80
CA ARG A 99 11.41 -6.18 -10.47
C ARG A 99 10.73 -6.88 -9.28
N PRO A 100 10.30 -8.15 -9.45
CA PRO A 100 9.73 -8.89 -8.34
C PRO A 100 10.76 -9.07 -7.23
N THR A 101 10.28 -9.13 -6.00
CA THR A 101 11.12 -9.51 -4.86
C THR A 101 11.70 -10.90 -5.09
N ASP A 102 12.95 -11.15 -4.65
CA ASP A 102 13.66 -12.38 -4.99
C ASP A 102 12.88 -13.66 -4.58
N GLY A 103 12.69 -14.52 -5.58
CA GLY A 103 11.94 -15.77 -5.48
C GLY A 103 10.41 -15.61 -5.42
N PHE A 104 9.90 -14.44 -5.79
CA PHE A 104 8.52 -14.25 -6.23
C PHE A 104 8.44 -14.10 -7.75
N ALA A 105 7.26 -14.38 -8.31
CA ALA A 105 6.96 -14.11 -9.70
C ALA A 105 6.64 -12.62 -9.90
N SER A 106 6.76 -12.15 -11.15
CA SER A 106 6.34 -10.80 -11.49
C SER A 106 4.82 -10.65 -11.44
N ILE A 107 4.32 -9.47 -11.07
CA ILE A 107 2.88 -9.18 -11.06
C ILE A 107 2.24 -9.37 -12.44
N PRO A 108 2.85 -8.95 -13.58
CA PRO A 108 2.33 -9.28 -14.90
C PRO A 108 2.11 -10.78 -15.15
N GLN A 109 3.03 -11.64 -14.72
CA GLN A 109 2.86 -13.10 -14.87
C GLN A 109 1.68 -13.63 -14.05
N ALA A 110 1.51 -13.15 -12.81
CA ALA A 110 0.35 -13.52 -11.99
C ALA A 110 -0.97 -13.03 -12.60
N ILE A 111 -0.99 -11.81 -13.15
CA ILE A 111 -2.15 -11.26 -13.87
C ILE A 111 -2.50 -12.14 -15.08
N ASP A 112 -1.49 -12.58 -15.85
CA ASP A 112 -1.70 -13.44 -17.01
C ASP A 112 -2.27 -14.81 -16.62
N ASP A 113 -1.79 -15.40 -15.53
CA ASP A 113 -2.32 -16.67 -15.03
C ASP A 113 -3.76 -16.52 -14.54
N ILE A 114 -4.10 -15.45 -13.80
CA ILE A 114 -5.48 -15.14 -13.40
C ILE A 114 -6.39 -14.98 -14.63
N ARG A 115 -5.93 -14.25 -15.66
CA ARG A 115 -6.68 -14.05 -16.91
C ARG A 115 -6.98 -15.37 -17.62
N GLN A 116 -6.10 -16.35 -17.49
CA GLN A 116 -6.25 -17.69 -18.06
C GLN A 116 -7.08 -18.64 -17.16
N GLY A 117 -7.62 -18.15 -16.04
CA GLY A 117 -8.39 -18.95 -15.09
C GLY A 117 -7.55 -19.84 -14.17
N LYS A 118 -6.23 -19.62 -14.12
CA LYS A 118 -5.34 -20.33 -13.19
C LYS A 118 -5.37 -19.66 -11.81
N MET A 119 -4.96 -20.43 -10.80
CA MET A 119 -4.73 -19.92 -9.46
C MET A 119 -3.34 -19.30 -9.33
N VAL A 120 -3.20 -18.37 -8.39
CA VAL A 120 -1.91 -17.83 -7.93
C VAL A 120 -1.87 -17.88 -6.42
N VAL A 121 -0.68 -18.09 -5.85
CA VAL A 121 -0.44 -17.96 -4.42
C VAL A 121 -0.08 -16.51 -4.13
N VAL A 122 -0.80 -15.87 -3.20
CA VAL A 122 -0.48 -14.51 -2.75
C VAL A 122 -0.12 -14.58 -1.28
N VAL A 123 0.99 -13.94 -0.91
CA VAL A 123 1.43 -13.84 0.49
C VAL A 123 1.41 -12.40 0.95
N ASP A 124 1.09 -12.21 2.22
CA ASP A 124 1.23 -10.92 2.90
C ASP A 124 2.57 -10.78 3.64
N ASP A 125 2.77 -9.64 4.30
CA ASP A 125 3.99 -9.38 5.06
C ASP A 125 4.06 -10.25 6.33
N GLU A 126 5.28 -10.60 6.75
CA GLU A 126 5.54 -11.43 7.95
C GLU A 126 4.93 -10.82 9.24
N ASP A 127 4.79 -9.49 9.30
CA ASP A 127 4.23 -8.77 10.45
C ASP A 127 2.68 -8.71 10.45
N ARG A 128 2.01 -9.23 9.41
CA ARG A 128 0.54 -9.20 9.27
C ARG A 128 -0.08 -10.57 9.63
N GLU A 129 -0.40 -11.41 8.65
CA GLU A 129 -0.87 -12.80 8.85
C GLU A 129 0.29 -13.78 8.71
N ASN A 130 1.29 -13.45 7.86
CA ASN A 130 2.40 -14.32 7.46
C ASN A 130 1.89 -15.62 6.80
N GLU A 131 0.82 -15.50 6.03
CA GLU A 131 0.09 -16.62 5.42
C GLU A 131 0.04 -16.47 3.90
N GLY A 132 -0.46 -17.51 3.22
CA GLY A 132 -0.60 -17.49 1.78
C GLY A 132 -1.95 -18.04 1.35
N ASP A 133 -2.57 -17.35 0.40
CA ASP A 133 -3.89 -17.69 -0.13
C ASP A 133 -3.79 -18.20 -1.57
N LEU A 134 -4.57 -19.23 -1.88
CA LEU A 134 -4.91 -19.59 -3.25
C LEU A 134 -5.95 -18.61 -3.79
N ILE A 135 -5.58 -17.82 -4.80
CA ILE A 135 -6.45 -16.82 -5.42
C ILE A 135 -6.73 -17.15 -6.87
N MET A 136 -7.99 -17.03 -7.29
CA MET A 136 -8.40 -17.09 -8.69
C MET A 136 -9.59 -16.17 -9.00
N ALA A 137 -9.80 -15.87 -10.28
CA ALA A 137 -10.99 -15.16 -10.73
C ALA A 137 -12.25 -16.02 -10.53
N ALA A 138 -13.28 -15.49 -9.86
CA ALA A 138 -14.50 -16.23 -9.57
C ALA A 138 -15.29 -16.59 -10.83
N SER A 139 -15.22 -15.76 -11.86
CA SER A 139 -15.89 -15.98 -13.15
C SER A 139 -15.33 -17.18 -13.94
N LEU A 140 -14.14 -17.66 -13.59
CA LEU A 140 -13.45 -18.77 -14.27
C LEU A 140 -13.31 -20.01 -13.37
N VAL A 141 -13.99 -20.05 -12.23
CA VAL A 141 -13.91 -21.18 -11.31
C VAL A 141 -14.50 -22.45 -11.94
N THR A 142 -13.81 -23.57 -11.72
CA THR A 142 -14.27 -24.90 -12.12
C THR A 142 -14.43 -25.81 -10.91
N PRO A 143 -15.23 -26.88 -10.99
CA PRO A 143 -15.30 -27.89 -9.94
C PRO A 143 -13.92 -28.48 -9.59
N GLU A 144 -13.03 -28.65 -10.58
CA GLU A 144 -11.68 -29.17 -10.39
C GLU A 144 -10.79 -28.18 -9.62
N ALA A 145 -10.84 -26.90 -9.99
CA ALA A 145 -10.13 -25.85 -9.25
C ALA A 145 -10.65 -25.75 -7.81
N MET A 146 -11.97 -25.86 -7.62
CA MET A 146 -12.57 -25.87 -6.28
C MET A 146 -12.16 -27.10 -5.48
N ALA A 147 -12.11 -28.28 -6.10
CA ALA A 147 -11.61 -29.48 -5.43
C ALA A 147 -10.15 -29.32 -4.98
N PHE A 148 -9.33 -28.64 -5.80
CA PHE A 148 -7.95 -28.30 -5.45
C PHE A 148 -7.89 -27.34 -4.26
N VAL A 149 -8.66 -26.25 -4.28
CA VAL A 149 -8.76 -25.30 -3.15
C VAL A 149 -9.16 -26.02 -1.86
N VAL A 150 -10.14 -26.92 -1.93
CA VAL A 150 -10.64 -27.65 -0.77
C VAL A 150 -9.64 -28.66 -0.23
N LYS A 151 -8.84 -29.26 -1.11
CA LYS A 151 -7.81 -30.22 -0.73
C LYS A 151 -6.63 -29.57 -0.01
N HIS A 152 -6.27 -28.35 -0.40
CA HIS A 152 -5.03 -27.69 0.05
C HIS A 152 -5.25 -26.47 0.94
N GLY A 153 -6.48 -25.97 1.03
CA GLY A 153 -6.82 -24.83 1.88
C GLY A 153 -7.53 -25.22 3.17
N THR A 154 -7.84 -24.23 4.00
CA THR A 154 -8.58 -24.37 5.25
C THR A 154 -10.00 -24.93 5.07
N GLY A 155 -10.53 -24.85 3.84
CA GLY A 155 -11.92 -25.18 3.52
C GLY A 155 -12.89 -24.00 3.73
N ILE A 156 -12.43 -22.91 4.36
CA ILE A 156 -13.17 -21.64 4.48
C ILE A 156 -13.00 -20.88 3.15
N VAL A 157 -13.82 -21.25 2.17
CA VAL A 157 -13.74 -20.66 0.83
C VAL A 157 -14.44 -19.32 0.82
N CYS A 158 -13.66 -18.27 0.60
CA CYS A 158 -14.13 -16.90 0.57
C CYS A 158 -14.29 -16.38 -0.86
N VAL A 159 -15.20 -15.41 -1.04
CA VAL A 159 -15.39 -14.70 -2.31
C VAL A 159 -15.31 -13.20 -2.07
N SER A 160 -14.23 -12.55 -2.51
CA SER A 160 -14.11 -11.11 -2.39
C SER A 160 -14.84 -10.42 -3.53
N MET A 161 -15.66 -9.41 -3.20
CA MET A 161 -16.39 -8.61 -4.18
C MET A 161 -16.63 -7.19 -3.70
N LYS A 162 -16.97 -6.31 -4.64
CA LYS A 162 -17.25 -4.91 -4.35
C LYS A 162 -18.49 -4.73 -3.47
N GLY A 163 -18.52 -3.60 -2.76
CA GLY A 163 -19.67 -3.22 -1.94
C GLY A 163 -20.96 -3.10 -2.75
N GLU A 164 -20.88 -2.60 -3.98
CA GLU A 164 -22.04 -2.46 -4.88
C GLU A 164 -22.67 -3.81 -5.27
N ASP A 165 -21.86 -4.85 -5.47
CA ASP A 165 -22.34 -6.21 -5.75
C ASP A 165 -23.00 -6.83 -4.52
N LEU A 166 -22.39 -6.65 -3.34
CA LEU A 166 -22.99 -7.12 -2.08
C LEU A 166 -24.32 -6.42 -1.78
N GLU A 167 -24.41 -5.12 -2.07
CA GLU A 167 -25.64 -4.34 -1.90
C GLU A 167 -26.72 -4.79 -2.90
N ARG A 168 -26.36 -5.00 -4.18
CA ARG A 168 -27.25 -5.57 -5.21
C ARG A 168 -27.79 -6.94 -4.81
N LEU A 169 -26.96 -7.77 -4.18
CA LEU A 169 -27.29 -9.14 -3.77
C LEU A 169 -27.91 -9.24 -2.38
N GLU A 170 -28.11 -8.12 -1.69
CA GLU A 170 -28.60 -8.06 -0.30
C GLU A 170 -27.81 -9.01 0.63
N LEU A 171 -26.48 -8.86 0.60
CA LEU A 171 -25.54 -9.62 1.42
C LEU A 171 -24.93 -8.70 2.50
N PRO A 172 -25.65 -8.47 3.62
CA PRO A 172 -25.13 -7.65 4.71
C PRO A 172 -23.94 -8.32 5.39
N LEU A 173 -23.12 -7.51 6.09
CA LEU A 173 -22.06 -8.03 6.96
C LEU A 173 -22.66 -8.98 8.01
N MET A 174 -21.94 -10.07 8.31
CA MET A 174 -22.39 -11.07 9.30
C MET A 174 -22.46 -10.47 10.71
N VAL A 175 -21.51 -9.59 11.03
CA VAL A 175 -21.47 -8.80 12.27
C VAL A 175 -21.38 -7.32 11.91
N THR A 176 -21.87 -6.44 12.78
CA THR A 176 -21.73 -5.00 12.53
C THR A 176 -20.26 -4.61 12.56
N ARG A 177 -19.90 -3.49 11.90
CA ARG A 177 -18.50 -3.00 11.93
C ARG A 177 -18.00 -2.70 13.34
N LYS A 178 -18.90 -2.31 14.24
CA LYS A 178 -18.56 -1.99 15.63
C LYS A 178 -18.28 -3.26 16.43
N ASP A 179 -19.00 -4.34 16.12
CA ASP A 179 -18.93 -5.60 16.84
C ASP A 179 -17.95 -6.61 16.19
N ASN A 180 -17.29 -6.21 15.10
CA ASN A 180 -16.25 -7.03 14.47
C ASN A 180 -14.95 -6.92 15.28
N GLU A 181 -14.74 -7.87 16.19
CA GLU A 181 -13.55 -7.95 17.06
C GLU A 181 -12.40 -8.78 16.46
N GLU A 182 -12.53 -9.25 15.22
CA GLU A 182 -11.46 -9.96 14.51
C GLU A 182 -10.23 -9.04 14.34
N LYS A 183 -9.03 -9.59 14.54
CA LYS A 183 -7.74 -8.88 14.59
C LYS A 183 -7.53 -7.92 13.41
N LEU A 184 -7.93 -8.31 12.20
CA LEU A 184 -7.73 -7.55 10.97
C LEU A 184 -9.02 -6.96 10.39
N HIS A 185 -10.12 -7.05 11.16
CA HIS A 185 -11.47 -6.62 10.81
C HIS A 185 -11.87 -7.04 9.38
N THR A 186 -11.65 -8.31 9.06
CA THR A 186 -12.05 -8.90 7.79
C THR A 186 -13.58 -8.84 7.66
N ALA A 187 -14.05 -8.36 6.52
CA ALA A 187 -15.44 -7.92 6.34
C ALA A 187 -16.33 -9.04 5.78
N PHE A 188 -16.53 -10.09 6.57
CA PHE A 188 -17.42 -11.21 6.23
C PHE A 188 -18.87 -10.77 6.10
N THR A 189 -19.55 -11.27 5.08
CA THR A 189 -21.01 -11.21 4.96
C THR A 189 -21.68 -12.48 5.46
N VAL A 190 -23.01 -12.47 5.50
CA VAL A 190 -23.78 -13.72 5.61
C VAL A 190 -23.30 -14.73 4.54
N SER A 191 -23.13 -15.98 4.95
CA SER A 191 -22.73 -17.05 4.02
C SER A 191 -23.88 -17.44 3.09
N VAL A 192 -23.54 -17.97 1.93
CA VAL A 192 -24.52 -18.25 0.87
C VAL A 192 -24.26 -19.56 0.14
N ASP A 193 -25.34 -20.12 -0.41
CA ASP A 193 -25.32 -21.14 -1.46
C ASP A 193 -26.23 -20.69 -2.60
N ALA A 194 -25.86 -21.02 -3.85
CA ALA A 194 -26.80 -20.89 -4.96
C ALA A 194 -27.98 -21.84 -4.75
N LYS A 195 -29.19 -21.41 -5.13
CA LYS A 195 -30.41 -22.24 -5.07
C LYS A 195 -30.55 -23.21 -6.24
N LYS A 196 -29.99 -22.86 -7.39
CA LYS A 196 -30.10 -23.61 -8.64
C LYS A 196 -28.76 -24.24 -8.98
N GLY A 197 -28.80 -25.47 -9.49
CA GLY A 197 -27.60 -26.19 -9.93
C GLY A 197 -26.75 -26.75 -8.77
N THR A 198 -27.28 -26.73 -7.55
CA THR A 198 -26.65 -27.22 -6.32
C THR A 198 -27.53 -28.27 -5.65
N SER A 199 -26.96 -29.01 -4.69
CA SER A 199 -27.63 -30.00 -3.86
C SER A 199 -27.58 -29.58 -2.39
N THR A 200 -26.57 -30.04 -1.65
CA THR A 200 -26.34 -29.65 -0.25
C THR A 200 -25.48 -28.39 -0.11
N GLY A 201 -24.81 -27.95 -1.16
CA GLY A 201 -23.99 -26.72 -1.16
C GLY A 201 -22.50 -26.95 -0.90
N VAL A 202 -22.12 -28.05 -0.23
CA VAL A 202 -20.74 -28.25 0.27
C VAL A 202 -19.76 -28.86 -0.75
N SER A 203 -20.28 -29.57 -1.76
CA SER A 203 -19.44 -30.25 -2.75
C SER A 203 -18.60 -29.23 -3.54
N ALA A 204 -17.46 -29.66 -4.11
CA ALA A 204 -16.64 -28.77 -4.95
C ALA A 204 -17.44 -28.22 -6.15
N ARG A 205 -18.31 -29.04 -6.73
CA ARG A 205 -19.23 -28.64 -7.80
C ARG A 205 -20.25 -27.62 -7.33
N ASP A 206 -20.88 -27.84 -6.18
CA ASP A 206 -21.91 -26.95 -5.65
C ASP A 206 -21.31 -25.59 -5.26
N ARG A 207 -20.13 -25.60 -4.62
CA ARG A 207 -19.38 -24.39 -4.30
C ARG A 207 -18.95 -23.62 -5.53
N ALA A 208 -18.41 -24.30 -6.55
CA ALA A 208 -18.10 -23.66 -7.82
C ALA A 208 -19.34 -23.01 -8.47
N GLN A 209 -20.50 -23.69 -8.44
CA GLN A 209 -21.76 -23.13 -8.93
C GLN A 209 -22.21 -21.90 -8.14
N THR A 210 -22.09 -21.91 -6.82
CA THR A 210 -22.37 -20.74 -5.97
C THR A 210 -21.47 -19.56 -6.32
N ILE A 211 -20.17 -19.80 -6.49
CA ILE A 211 -19.18 -18.78 -6.84
C ILE A 211 -19.45 -18.18 -8.23
N LEU A 212 -19.75 -19.01 -9.24
CA LEU A 212 -20.15 -18.54 -10.57
C LEU A 212 -21.41 -17.69 -10.50
N THR A 213 -22.37 -18.06 -9.64
CA THR A 213 -23.60 -17.30 -9.45
C THR A 213 -23.30 -15.94 -8.78
N LEU A 214 -22.40 -15.88 -7.80
CA LEU A 214 -21.93 -14.62 -7.19
C LEU A 214 -21.21 -13.72 -8.20
N ALA A 215 -20.40 -14.29 -9.09
CA ALA A 215 -19.66 -13.56 -10.12
C ALA A 215 -20.54 -13.05 -11.27
N SER A 216 -21.77 -13.57 -11.41
CA SER A 216 -22.69 -13.16 -12.47
C SER A 216 -23.32 -11.80 -12.17
N LYS A 217 -23.29 -10.89 -13.16
CA LYS A 217 -23.99 -9.58 -13.11
C LYS A 217 -25.51 -9.71 -13.12
N ASP A 218 -26.04 -10.81 -13.66
CA ASP A 218 -27.48 -11.05 -13.78
C ASP A 218 -28.10 -11.69 -12.54
N SER A 219 -27.25 -12.10 -11.58
CA SER A 219 -27.69 -12.71 -10.34
C SER A 219 -28.49 -11.73 -9.48
N LYS A 220 -29.43 -12.28 -8.72
CA LYS A 220 -30.33 -11.52 -7.84
C LYS A 220 -30.31 -12.10 -6.43
N PRO A 221 -30.75 -11.33 -5.41
CA PRO A 221 -30.81 -11.81 -4.03
C PRO A 221 -31.55 -13.15 -3.87
N GLN A 222 -32.57 -13.39 -4.70
CA GLN A 222 -33.42 -14.57 -4.65
C GLN A 222 -32.72 -15.84 -5.16
N ASP A 223 -31.61 -15.73 -5.88
CA ASP A 223 -30.83 -16.86 -6.39
C ASP A 223 -30.01 -17.56 -5.29
N PHE A 224 -29.95 -16.98 -4.09
CA PHE A 224 -29.13 -17.46 -2.98
C PHE A 224 -29.97 -17.90 -1.77
N ASN A 225 -29.57 -19.02 -1.16
CA ASN A 225 -29.91 -19.39 0.20
C ASN A 225 -28.98 -18.68 1.19
N ARG A 226 -29.50 -18.38 2.39
CA ARG A 226 -28.77 -17.79 3.52
C ARG A 226 -29.23 -18.53 4.78
N PRO A 227 -28.35 -19.17 5.57
CA PRO A 227 -26.90 -19.32 5.36
C PRO A 227 -26.56 -20.28 4.19
N GLY A 228 -25.27 -20.44 3.93
CA GLY A 228 -24.70 -21.47 3.04
C GLY A 228 -23.21 -21.70 3.30
N HIS A 229 -22.47 -22.18 2.30
CA HIS A 229 -21.11 -22.71 2.48
C HIS A 229 -20.01 -21.88 1.80
N ILE A 230 -20.37 -20.80 1.10
CA ILE A 230 -19.43 -19.80 0.58
C ILE A 230 -19.53 -18.54 1.44
N PHE A 231 -18.38 -17.90 1.70
CA PHE A 231 -18.26 -16.73 2.57
C PHE A 231 -17.87 -15.48 1.77
N PRO A 232 -18.83 -14.66 1.31
CA PRO A 232 -18.48 -13.43 0.63
C PRO A 232 -17.80 -12.43 1.58
N LEU A 233 -16.82 -11.71 1.04
CA LEU A 233 -16.04 -10.68 1.71
C LEU A 233 -16.24 -9.35 1.00
N ARG A 234 -16.42 -8.28 1.79
CA ARG A 234 -16.50 -6.91 1.26
C ARG A 234 -15.12 -6.34 1.00
N TYR A 235 -14.82 -6.11 -0.28
CA TYR A 235 -13.68 -5.33 -0.76
C TYR A 235 -13.73 -3.89 -0.23
N ARG A 236 -12.57 -3.34 0.14
CA ARG A 236 -12.42 -1.91 0.46
C ARG A 236 -11.98 -1.12 -0.77
N GLU A 237 -12.77 -0.12 -1.15
CA GLU A 237 -12.46 0.78 -2.25
C GLU A 237 -11.06 1.40 -2.12
N GLY A 238 -10.24 1.24 -3.17
CA GLY A 238 -8.80 1.56 -3.17
C GLY A 238 -7.91 0.31 -3.13
N GLY A 239 -8.44 -0.84 -2.74
CA GLY A 239 -7.75 -2.13 -2.79
C GLY A 239 -6.52 -2.19 -1.91
N VAL A 240 -5.46 -2.85 -2.39
CA VAL A 240 -4.22 -3.05 -1.62
C VAL A 240 -3.53 -1.75 -1.24
N LEU A 241 -3.82 -0.66 -1.95
CA LEU A 241 -3.30 0.68 -1.64
C LEU A 241 -3.94 1.28 -0.39
N LYS A 242 -5.13 0.80 0.01
CA LYS A 242 -5.85 1.24 1.21
C LYS A 242 -5.81 0.21 2.34
N ARG A 243 -5.88 -1.07 2.00
CA ARG A 243 -5.72 -2.20 2.93
C ARG A 243 -4.92 -3.29 2.26
N ALA A 244 -3.71 -3.54 2.74
CA ALA A 244 -2.83 -4.60 2.24
C ALA A 244 -3.27 -5.98 2.75
N GLY A 245 -4.44 -6.48 2.29
CA GLY A 245 -4.96 -7.80 2.65
C GLY A 245 -5.33 -8.67 1.45
N HIS A 246 -5.45 -9.97 1.68
CA HIS A 246 -5.78 -10.96 0.63
C HIS A 246 -7.13 -10.68 -0.04
N THR A 247 -8.11 -10.19 0.73
CA THR A 247 -9.40 -9.72 0.20
C THR A 247 -9.22 -8.69 -0.92
N GLU A 248 -8.44 -7.64 -0.65
CA GLU A 248 -8.16 -6.58 -1.62
C GLU A 248 -7.27 -7.06 -2.77
N ALA A 249 -6.22 -7.82 -2.46
CA ALA A 249 -5.28 -8.32 -3.46
C ALA A 249 -5.98 -9.21 -4.50
N SER A 250 -6.90 -10.06 -4.05
CA SER A 250 -7.63 -10.98 -4.94
C SER A 250 -8.51 -10.25 -5.95
N VAL A 251 -9.24 -9.20 -5.53
CA VAL A 251 -10.07 -8.39 -6.43
C VAL A 251 -9.19 -7.53 -7.35
N ASP A 252 -8.14 -6.91 -6.82
CA ASP A 252 -7.23 -6.07 -7.60
C ASP A 252 -6.57 -6.87 -8.74
N LEU A 253 -6.11 -8.09 -8.47
CA LEU A 253 -5.54 -8.98 -9.50
C LEU A 253 -6.58 -9.31 -10.58
N THR A 254 -7.82 -9.58 -10.19
CA THR A 254 -8.89 -9.92 -11.13
C THR A 254 -9.26 -8.72 -12.02
N VAL A 255 -9.30 -7.51 -11.45
CA VAL A 255 -9.49 -6.26 -12.20
C VAL A 255 -8.33 -6.00 -13.15
N LEU A 256 -7.08 -6.16 -12.70
CA LEU A 256 -5.88 -6.02 -13.53
C LEU A 256 -5.82 -7.07 -14.66
N ALA A 257 -6.42 -8.24 -14.45
CA ALA A 257 -6.59 -9.26 -15.48
C ALA A 257 -7.68 -8.91 -16.52
N GLY A 258 -8.48 -7.85 -16.29
CA GLY A 258 -9.57 -7.45 -17.17
C GLY A 258 -10.84 -8.30 -16.99
N LEU A 259 -11.00 -8.90 -15.81
CA LEU A 259 -12.14 -9.75 -15.45
C LEU A 259 -13.07 -9.01 -14.45
N GLU A 260 -14.24 -9.59 -14.20
CA GLU A 260 -15.19 -9.06 -13.21
C GLU A 260 -14.54 -8.99 -11.81
N PRO A 261 -14.82 -7.95 -11.00
CA PRO A 261 -14.14 -7.71 -9.72
C PRO A 261 -14.65 -8.64 -8.59
N VAL A 262 -14.66 -9.94 -8.87
CA VAL A 262 -15.08 -11.02 -7.98
C VAL A 262 -14.02 -12.11 -8.03
N SER A 263 -13.48 -12.47 -6.87
CA SER A 263 -12.36 -13.41 -6.74
C SER A 263 -12.62 -14.44 -5.65
N VAL A 264 -12.08 -15.64 -5.83
CA VAL A 264 -12.03 -16.68 -4.80
C VAL A 264 -10.70 -16.59 -4.07
N LEU A 265 -10.73 -16.78 -2.76
CA LEU A 265 -9.54 -16.93 -1.92
C LEU A 265 -9.78 -17.98 -0.82
N CYS A 266 -8.71 -18.68 -0.45
CA CYS A 266 -8.69 -19.61 0.67
C CYS A 266 -7.23 -19.78 1.13
N GLU A 267 -7.00 -19.67 2.43
CA GLU A 267 -5.68 -19.78 3.04
C GLU A 267 -5.17 -21.22 2.92
N ILE A 268 -3.87 -21.38 2.64
CA ILE A 268 -3.23 -22.68 2.45
C ILE A 268 -2.80 -23.26 3.79
N VAL A 269 -3.12 -24.53 4.01
CA VAL A 269 -2.70 -25.29 5.20
C VAL A 269 -1.54 -26.22 4.86
N ASP A 270 -0.73 -26.53 5.86
CA ASP A 270 0.28 -27.58 5.78
C ASP A 270 -0.30 -28.95 6.18
N ASP A 271 0.44 -30.03 5.90
CA ASP A 271 -0.04 -31.40 6.10
C ASP A 271 -0.27 -31.75 7.58
N ASP A 272 0.35 -31.01 8.50
CA ASP A 272 0.16 -31.14 9.95
C ASP A 272 -1.06 -30.35 10.48
N GLY A 273 -1.78 -29.66 9.59
CA GLY A 273 -2.95 -28.83 9.90
C GLY A 273 -2.62 -27.41 10.38
N SER A 274 -1.34 -27.04 10.44
CA SER A 274 -0.92 -25.66 10.69
C SER A 274 -1.04 -24.81 9.42
N MET A 275 -0.94 -23.49 9.55
CA MET A 275 -0.95 -22.58 8.40
C MET A 275 0.40 -22.63 7.68
N ALA A 276 0.38 -22.81 6.36
CA ALA A 276 1.60 -22.88 5.55
C ALA A 276 2.30 -21.52 5.54
N ARG A 277 3.60 -21.51 5.88
CA ARG A 277 4.44 -20.30 5.89
C ARG A 277 5.29 -20.21 4.63
N LEU A 278 5.91 -19.05 4.38
CA LEU A 278 6.59 -18.74 3.12
C LEU A 278 7.52 -19.84 2.57
N PRO A 279 8.38 -20.52 3.35
CA PRO A 279 9.21 -21.62 2.82
C PRO A 279 8.38 -22.77 2.24
N ARG A 280 7.33 -23.20 2.97
CA ARG A 280 6.40 -24.25 2.51
C ARG A 280 5.59 -23.79 1.32
N LEU A 281 5.09 -22.54 1.34
CA LEU A 281 4.31 -21.96 0.24
C LEU A 281 5.10 -21.91 -1.07
N ARG A 282 6.41 -21.61 -1.02
CA ARG A 282 7.29 -21.65 -2.20
C ARG A 282 7.43 -23.06 -2.75
N GLN A 283 7.58 -24.06 -1.88
CA GLN A 283 7.61 -25.46 -2.29
C GLN A 283 6.27 -25.88 -2.91
N PHE A 284 5.15 -25.57 -2.25
CA PHE A 284 3.80 -25.86 -2.72
C PHE A 284 3.53 -25.23 -4.09
N ALA A 285 3.89 -23.96 -4.28
CA ALA A 285 3.74 -23.25 -5.56
C ALA A 285 4.54 -23.94 -6.67
N LYS A 286 5.77 -24.38 -6.38
CA LYS A 286 6.61 -25.12 -7.33
C LYS A 286 6.02 -26.49 -7.68
N GLU A 287 5.59 -27.26 -6.68
CA GLU A 287 5.00 -28.61 -6.84
C GLU A 287 3.74 -28.58 -7.72
N ASN A 288 2.94 -27.52 -7.58
CA ASN A 288 1.66 -27.38 -8.29
C ASN A 288 1.75 -26.45 -9.51
N ASN A 289 2.96 -26.01 -9.89
CA ASN A 289 3.20 -25.10 -11.01
C ASN A 289 2.36 -23.80 -10.94
N LEU A 290 2.26 -23.22 -9.73
CA LEU A 290 1.58 -21.96 -9.46
C LEU A 290 2.60 -20.84 -9.31
N LYS A 291 2.21 -19.62 -9.70
CA LYS A 291 2.99 -18.42 -9.37
C LYS A 291 2.74 -18.04 -7.93
N ILE A 292 3.79 -17.57 -7.26
CA ILE A 292 3.71 -16.96 -5.94
C ILE A 292 4.12 -15.50 -6.04
N ILE A 293 3.32 -14.60 -5.48
CA ILE A 293 3.58 -13.16 -5.44
C ILE A 293 3.37 -12.62 -4.02
N SER A 294 3.93 -11.43 -3.74
CA SER A 294 3.66 -10.72 -2.49
C SER A 294 2.68 -9.56 -2.70
N ILE A 295 1.88 -9.26 -1.68
CA ILE A 295 1.03 -8.06 -1.65
C ILE A 295 1.89 -6.79 -1.77
N ALA A 296 3.09 -6.78 -1.18
CA ALA A 296 4.04 -5.68 -1.31
C ALA A 296 4.40 -5.41 -2.78
N ASP A 297 4.69 -6.44 -3.57
CA ASP A 297 4.97 -6.31 -5.00
C ASP A 297 3.75 -5.81 -5.78
N LEU A 298 2.54 -6.26 -5.42
CA LEU A 298 1.31 -5.76 -6.02
C LEU A 298 1.07 -4.28 -5.72
N ILE A 299 1.35 -3.83 -4.48
CA ILE A 299 1.30 -2.42 -4.10
C ILE A 299 2.30 -1.60 -4.91
N ARG A 300 3.56 -2.06 -5.05
CA ARG A 300 4.58 -1.39 -5.87
C ARG A 300 4.13 -1.27 -7.32
N TYR A 301 3.63 -2.37 -7.88
CA TYR A 301 3.14 -2.45 -9.26
C TYR A 301 1.99 -1.46 -9.54
N ARG A 302 0.99 -1.39 -8.64
CA ARG A 302 -0.14 -0.47 -8.76
C ARG A 302 0.28 0.99 -8.58
N ARG A 303 1.13 1.30 -7.60
CA ARG A 303 1.62 2.68 -7.36
C ARG A 303 2.34 3.29 -8.57
N LYS A 304 3.06 2.48 -9.35
CA LYS A 304 3.76 2.94 -10.57
C LYS A 304 2.81 3.25 -11.73
N ARG A 305 1.64 2.61 -11.78
CA ARG A 305 0.73 2.63 -12.94
C ARG A 305 -0.54 3.44 -12.73
N GLU A 306 -0.92 3.68 -11.48
CA GLU A 306 -2.15 4.37 -11.15
C GLU A 306 -1.88 5.82 -10.72
N ARG A 307 -2.74 6.73 -11.18
CA ARG A 307 -2.72 8.12 -10.71
C ARG A 307 -3.42 8.17 -9.36
N LEU A 308 -2.63 8.22 -8.28
CA LEU A 308 -3.15 8.19 -6.90
C LEU A 308 -3.50 9.57 -6.32
N VAL A 309 -3.07 10.64 -7.00
CA VAL A 309 -3.30 12.02 -6.57
C VAL A 309 -3.81 12.89 -7.72
N GLU A 310 -4.66 13.85 -7.39
CA GLU A 310 -5.08 14.93 -8.28
C GLU A 310 -4.43 16.24 -7.87
N PHE A 311 -3.91 17.01 -8.82
CA PHE A 311 -3.44 18.37 -8.55
C PHE A 311 -4.64 19.28 -8.33
N THR A 312 -4.66 20.02 -7.22
CA THR A 312 -5.80 20.87 -6.84
C THR A 312 -5.50 22.37 -6.98
N ALA A 313 -4.32 22.82 -6.54
CA ALA A 313 -3.97 24.23 -6.56
C ALA A 313 -2.46 24.46 -6.48
N VAL A 314 -2.02 25.66 -6.85
CA VAL A 314 -0.67 26.16 -6.59
C VAL A 314 -0.74 27.57 -6.01
N ALA A 315 0.04 27.83 -4.97
CA ALA A 315 0.14 29.16 -4.35
C ALA A 315 1.59 29.52 -4.04
N PRO A 316 2.02 30.78 -4.28
CA PRO A 316 3.29 31.26 -3.75
C PRO A 316 3.20 31.40 -2.23
N ILE A 317 4.19 30.87 -1.50
CA ILE A 317 4.28 31.01 -0.05
C ILE A 317 5.61 31.71 0.28
N PRO A 318 5.55 32.97 0.77
CA PRO A 318 6.73 33.62 1.33
C PRO A 318 7.07 32.94 2.67
N THR A 319 8.33 32.52 2.82
CA THR A 319 8.83 31.95 4.08
C THR A 319 10.11 32.67 4.50
N MET A 320 10.50 32.52 5.77
CA MET A 320 11.79 33.05 6.25
C MET A 320 13.02 32.43 5.55
N TRP A 321 12.85 31.30 4.84
CA TRP A 321 13.90 30.62 4.08
C TRP A 321 13.88 30.95 2.58
N GLY A 322 13.08 31.94 2.17
CA GLY A 322 12.91 32.38 0.79
C GLY A 322 11.55 32.01 0.19
N PRO A 323 11.35 32.31 -1.11
CA PRO A 323 10.11 32.04 -1.80
C PRO A 323 9.95 30.56 -2.16
N PHE A 324 8.77 30.02 -1.88
CA PHE A 324 8.35 28.68 -2.29
C PHE A 324 7.06 28.77 -3.11
N LYS A 325 6.82 27.75 -3.94
CA LYS A 325 5.50 27.42 -4.47
C LYS A 325 4.99 26.20 -3.73
N ALA A 326 3.82 26.32 -3.10
CA ALA A 326 3.10 25.21 -2.54
C ALA A 326 2.20 24.61 -3.62
N HIS A 327 2.49 23.36 -4.00
CA HIS A 327 1.63 22.58 -4.88
C HIS A 327 0.75 21.68 -4.01
N CYS A 328 -0.56 21.86 -4.09
CA CYS A 328 -1.54 21.06 -3.38
C CYS A 328 -1.98 19.88 -4.27
N PHE A 329 -1.97 18.69 -3.67
CA PHE A 329 -2.42 17.46 -4.28
C PHE A 329 -3.44 16.81 -3.36
N LYS A 330 -4.54 16.33 -3.90
CA LYS A 330 -5.52 15.56 -3.15
C LYS A 330 -5.38 14.09 -3.48
N SER A 331 -5.27 13.25 -2.45
CA SER A 331 -5.25 11.81 -2.59
C SER A 331 -6.63 11.30 -3.04
N LEU A 332 -6.65 10.47 -4.09
CA LEU A 332 -7.87 9.85 -4.58
C LEU A 332 -8.34 8.68 -3.69
N LEU A 333 -7.52 8.24 -2.74
CA LEU A 333 -7.79 7.07 -1.88
C LEU A 333 -8.54 7.41 -0.59
N ASP A 334 -8.20 8.55 0.01
CA ASP A 334 -8.68 9.01 1.32
C ASP A 334 -9.11 10.48 1.33
N GLY A 335 -8.90 11.22 0.23
CA GLY A 335 -9.25 12.63 0.12
C GLY A 335 -8.32 13.58 0.87
N VAL A 336 -7.23 13.06 1.48
CA VAL A 336 -6.27 13.89 2.21
C VAL A 336 -5.52 14.80 1.24
N GLU A 337 -5.35 16.06 1.63
CA GLU A 337 -4.55 17.02 0.88
C GLU A 337 -3.10 17.01 1.34
N HIS A 338 -2.18 16.89 0.39
CA HIS A 338 -0.74 16.93 0.56
C HIS A 338 -0.18 18.18 -0.10
N ILE A 339 0.83 18.80 0.52
CA ILE A 339 1.50 19.99 -0.02
C ILE A 339 2.95 19.65 -0.34
N ALA A 340 3.35 19.87 -1.59
CA ALA A 340 4.75 19.86 -1.99
C ALA A 340 5.27 21.31 -2.05
N MET A 341 6.25 21.63 -1.19
CA MET A 341 6.90 22.93 -1.14
C MET A 341 8.10 22.95 -2.09
N VAL A 342 7.96 23.62 -3.23
CA VAL A 342 9.01 23.72 -4.25
C VAL A 342 9.71 25.06 -4.10
N LYS A 343 11.02 25.05 -3.78
CA LYS A 343 11.82 26.27 -3.70
C LYS A 343 11.93 26.91 -5.07
N VAL A 344 11.60 28.19 -5.17
CA VAL A 344 11.76 28.93 -6.42
C VAL A 344 13.24 29.25 -6.58
N ARG A 345 13.84 28.84 -7.71
CA ARG A 345 15.18 29.34 -8.08
C ARG A 345 15.03 30.80 -8.49
N ILE A 346 15.61 31.69 -7.70
CA ILE A 346 15.78 33.09 -8.07
C ILE A 346 16.98 33.12 -9.02
N ASN A 347 16.76 33.39 -10.30
CA ASN A 347 17.88 33.68 -11.20
C ASN A 347 18.51 35.01 -10.76
N PRO A 348 19.83 35.10 -10.53
CA PRO A 348 20.47 36.31 -10.01
C PRO A 348 20.37 37.53 -10.92
N ILE A 349 19.89 37.38 -12.17
CA ILE A 349 19.89 38.43 -13.18
C ILE A 349 18.62 39.30 -13.15
N GLU A 350 17.56 38.90 -12.42
CA GLU A 350 16.30 39.68 -12.34
C GLU A 350 16.03 40.34 -10.98
N THR A 351 16.93 40.23 -10.01
CA THR A 351 16.77 40.89 -8.69
C THR A 351 17.42 42.27 -8.64
N MET A 352 16.90 43.22 -9.43
CA MET A 352 17.06 44.66 -9.15
C MET A 352 15.91 45.47 -9.75
N GLN A 353 14.66 45.11 -9.42
CA GLN A 353 13.53 46.02 -9.37
C GLN A 353 12.39 45.32 -8.63
N ASP A 354 11.59 46.08 -7.91
CA ASP A 354 10.35 45.63 -7.24
C ASP A 354 10.50 44.96 -5.87
N PHE A 355 11.30 45.58 -5.00
CA PHE A 355 10.92 45.75 -3.59
C PHE A 355 10.52 47.20 -3.35
N ARG A 356 9.35 47.60 -3.86
CA ARG A 356 8.62 48.78 -3.40
C ARG A 356 7.12 48.51 -3.47
N PHE A 357 6.56 48.21 -2.31
CA PHE A 357 5.40 48.87 -1.69
C PHE A 357 4.59 47.86 -0.85
N LEU A 358 4.74 48.06 0.47
CA LEU A 358 3.79 47.88 1.58
C LEU A 358 2.91 46.61 1.63
#